data_AF-A0AAW5FPT5-F1
#
_entry.id   AF-A0AAW5FPT5-F1
#
_cell.length_a   1.000
_cell.length_b   1.000
_cell.length_c   1.000
_cell.angle_alpha   90.00
_cell.angle_beta   90.00
_cell.angle_gamma   90.00
#
_symmetry.space_group_name_H-M   'P 1'
#
loop_
_entity.id
_entity.type
_entity.pdbx_description
1 polymer ?
#
loop_
_entity_poly.entity_id
_entity_poly.type
_entity_poly.pdbx_seq_one_letter_code
_entity_poly.pdbx_strand_id
1 'polypeptide(L)'
;MSDAFDYFRAYALRALCKARAMPRGRIKHLQLAAGRIYNLLKKEAAYAPNTQHLQDFRAAQQLEAALDRRRDDGSAPERGFAAARPGAEREAR
;
A
#
# COMPACT_ATOMS: atom_id res chain seq x y z
N MET A 1 16.46 -12.02 2.09
CA MET A 1 15.13 -12.32 1.51
C MET A 1 14.10 -11.92 2.55
N SER A 2 13.19 -11.00 2.23
CA SER A 2 12.07 -10.65 3.13
C SER A 2 10.98 -11.72 3.03
N ASP A 3 10.49 -12.19 4.18
CA ASP A 3 9.50 -13.27 4.27
C ASP A 3 8.08 -12.75 3.98
N ALA A 4 7.13 -13.64 3.68
CA ALA A 4 5.71 -13.30 3.47
C ALA A 4 5.13 -12.53 4.67
N PHE A 5 5.61 -12.86 5.87
CA PHE A 5 5.32 -12.13 7.10
C PHE A 5 5.64 -10.62 7.00
N ASP A 6 6.83 -10.26 6.52
CA ASP A 6 7.27 -8.86 6.43
C ASP A 6 6.45 -8.09 5.39
N TYR A 7 6.10 -8.76 4.29
CA TYR A 7 5.23 -8.17 3.27
C TYR A 7 3.83 -7.87 3.80
N PHE A 8 3.17 -8.86 4.42
CA PHE A 8 1.83 -8.68 5.00
C PHE A 8 1.83 -7.61 6.09
N ARG A 9 2.90 -7.55 6.90
CA ARG A 9 3.09 -6.51 7.89
C ARG A 9 3.16 -5.12 7.26
N ALA A 10 3.99 -4.93 6.23
CA ALA A 10 4.15 -3.64 5.58
C ALA A 10 2.83 -3.17 4.92
N TYR A 11 2.11 -4.08 4.26
CA TYR A 11 0.88 -3.72 3.55
C TYR A 11 -0.31 -3.49 4.49
N ALA A 12 -0.42 -4.26 5.58
CA ALA A 12 -1.39 -4.00 6.64
C ALA A 12 -1.20 -2.59 7.23
N LEU A 13 0.05 -2.21 7.52
CA LEU A 13 0.37 -0.88 8.02
C LEU A 13 0.01 0.21 7.02
N ARG A 14 0.38 0.04 5.74
CA ARG A 14 0.06 1.00 4.67
C ARG A 14 -1.45 1.21 4.52
N ALA A 15 -2.23 0.13 4.45
CA ALA A 15 -3.68 0.20 4.28
C ALA A 15 -4.37 0.85 5.49
N LEU A 16 -3.94 0.51 6.73
CA LEU A 16 -4.49 1.11 7.95
C LEU A 16 -4.11 2.59 8.09
N CYS A 17 -2.86 2.97 7.81
CA CYS A 17 -2.44 4.37 7.80
C CYS A 17 -3.22 5.17 6.74
N LYS A 18 -3.39 4.61 5.54
CA LYS A 18 -4.19 5.21 4.46
C LYS A 18 -5.65 5.39 4.88
N ALA A 19 -6.24 4.40 5.54
CA ALA A 19 -7.62 4.49 6.05
C ALA A 19 -7.79 5.55 7.15
N ARG A 20 -6.77 5.78 7.98
CA ARG A 20 -6.81 6.81 9.05
C ARG A 20 -6.83 8.22 8.48
N ALA A 21 -6.12 8.46 7.37
CA ALA A 21 -6.12 9.73 6.66
C ALA A 21 -7.41 9.99 5.85
N MET A 22 -8.27 8.98 5.67
CA MET A 22 -9.51 9.11 4.88
C MET A 22 -10.71 9.59 5.71
N PRO A 23 -11.59 10.43 5.12
CA PRO A 23 -12.89 10.77 5.71
C PRO A 23 -13.79 9.53 5.80
N ARG A 24 -14.83 9.58 6.64
CA ARG A 24 -15.77 8.48 6.80
C ARG A 24 -16.50 8.22 5.47
N GLY A 25 -16.50 6.97 5.01
CA GLY A 25 -17.10 6.59 3.75
C GLY A 25 -16.73 5.18 3.30
N ARG A 26 -17.33 4.72 2.19
CA ARG A 26 -17.19 3.35 1.67
C ARG A 26 -15.74 2.96 1.37
N ILE A 27 -14.95 3.89 0.81
CA ILE A 27 -13.53 3.66 0.48
C ILE A 27 -12.68 3.44 1.75
N LYS A 28 -12.97 4.18 2.83
CA LYS A 28 -12.33 3.98 4.13
C LYS A 28 -12.63 2.59 4.70
N HIS A 29 -13.89 2.14 4.60
CA HIS A 29 -14.26 0.79 5.07
C HIS A 29 -13.53 -0.31 4.28
N LEU A 30 -13.36 -0.14 2.97
CA LEU A 30 -12.59 -1.09 2.15
C LEU A 30 -11.11 -1.11 2.54
N GLN A 31 -10.48 0.05 2.79
CA GLN A 31 -9.10 0.12 3.24
C GLN A 31 -8.91 -0.50 4.64
N LEU A 32 -9.88 -0.32 5.55
CA LEU A 32 -9.88 -1.01 6.84
C LEU A 32 -10.05 -2.52 6.71
N ALA A 33 -10.92 -2.98 5.80
CA ALA A 33 -11.09 -4.40 5.52
C ALA A 33 -9.81 -5.01 4.95
N ALA A 34 -9.19 -4.38 3.95
CA ALA A 34 -7.91 -4.78 3.40
C ALA A 34 -6.81 -4.86 4.47
N GLY A 35 -6.68 -3.80 5.29
CA GLY A 35 -5.72 -3.78 6.40
C GLY A 35 -5.94 -4.90 7.42
N ARG A 36 -7.20 -5.24 7.74
CA ARG A 36 -7.55 -6.37 8.63
C ARG A 36 -7.20 -7.72 8.01
N ILE A 37 -7.48 -7.92 6.72
CA ILE A 37 -7.15 -9.16 5.98
C ILE A 37 -5.64 -9.39 5.99
N TYR A 38 -4.84 -8.38 5.64
CA TYR A 38 -3.37 -8.52 5.69
C TYR A 38 -2.85 -8.77 7.11
N ASN A 39 -3.51 -8.23 8.15
CA ASN A 39 -3.11 -8.47 9.53
C ASN A 39 -3.45 -9.90 9.99
N LEU A 40 -4.49 -10.53 9.42
CA LEU A 40 -4.79 -11.95 9.62
C LEU A 40 -3.78 -12.83 8.90
N LEU A 41 -3.50 -12.54 7.62
CA LEU A 41 -2.48 -13.25 6.84
C LEU A 41 -1.10 -13.18 7.48
N LYS A 42 -0.75 -12.01 8.06
CA LYS A 42 0.48 -11.86 8.85
C LYS A 42 0.52 -12.80 10.05
N LYS A 43 -0.60 -12.98 10.76
CA LYS A 43 -0.66 -13.89 11.91
C LYS A 43 -0.50 -15.33 11.46
N GLU A 44 -1.18 -15.75 10.39
CA GLU A 44 -1.03 -17.10 9.84
C GLU A 44 0.40 -17.37 9.37
N ALA A 45 1.02 -16.43 8.66
CA ALA A 45 2.42 -16.52 8.25
C ALA A 45 3.41 -16.55 9.43
N ALA A 46 3.03 -16.09 10.61
CA ALA A 46 3.86 -16.15 11.81
C ALA A 46 3.82 -17.52 12.51
N TYR A 47 2.76 -18.29 12.30
CA TYR A 47 2.53 -19.56 13.01
C TYR A 47 2.81 -20.81 12.14
N ALA A 48 2.79 -20.71 10.81
CA ALA A 48 3.14 -21.80 9.92
C ALA A 48 3.97 -21.28 8.73
N PRO A 49 5.04 -21.98 8.28
CA PRO A 49 5.75 -21.62 7.06
C PRO A 49 4.79 -21.82 5.88
N ASN A 50 4.17 -20.70 5.48
CA ASN A 50 3.00 -20.64 4.62
C ASN A 50 3.38 -20.77 3.14
N THR A 51 3.84 -21.96 2.75
CA THR A 51 4.19 -22.26 1.34
C THR A 51 2.97 -22.55 0.47
N GLN A 52 1.81 -22.84 1.06
CA GLN A 52 0.60 -23.26 0.34
C GLN A 52 -0.19 -22.10 -0.27
N HIS A 53 -0.21 -20.92 0.36
CA HIS A 53 -0.94 -19.73 -0.14
C HIS A 53 -0.08 -18.76 -0.97
N LEU A 54 1.18 -19.11 -1.19
CA LEU A 54 2.14 -18.29 -1.94
C LEU A 54 1.73 -18.11 -3.41
N GLN A 55 1.06 -19.11 -4.00
CA GLN A 55 0.55 -19.03 -5.37
C GLN A 55 -0.69 -18.16 -5.48
N ASP A 56 -1.65 -18.31 -4.57
CA ASP A 56 -2.85 -17.47 -4.51
C ASP A 56 -2.48 -15.99 -4.30
N PHE A 57 -1.46 -15.75 -3.48
CA PHE A 57 -0.90 -14.42 -3.27
C PHE A 57 -0.26 -13.84 -4.53
N ARG A 58 0.53 -14.63 -5.29
CA ARG A 58 1.07 -14.19 -6.58
C ARG A 58 -0.03 -13.88 -7.59
N ALA A 59 -1.10 -14.68 -7.61
CA ALA A 59 -2.26 -14.43 -8.46
C ALA A 59 -2.96 -13.11 -8.09
N ALA A 60 -3.15 -12.83 -6.80
CA ALA A 60 -3.71 -11.57 -6.34
C ALA A 60 -2.80 -10.36 -6.69
N GLN A 61 -1.47 -10.51 -6.56
CA GLN A 61 -0.51 -9.47 -6.92
C GLN A 61 -0.52 -9.16 -8.43
N GLN A 62 -0.62 -10.18 -9.28
CA GLN A 62 -0.74 -9.98 -10.73
C GLN A 62 -2.04 -9.25 -11.10
N LEU A 63 -3.14 -9.57 -10.40
CA LEU A 63 -4.41 -8.90 -10.57
C LEU A 63 -4.34 -7.43 -10.13
N GLU A 64 -3.73 -7.14 -8.97
CA GLU A 64 -3.51 -5.75 -8.52
C GLU A 64 -2.65 -4.96 -9.52
N ALA A 65 -1.55 -5.55 -10.02
CA ALA A 65 -0.68 -4.89 -11.00
C ALA A 65 -1.40 -4.62 -12.34
N ALA A 66 -2.26 -5.53 -12.78
CA ALA A 66 -3.09 -5.31 -13.98
C ALA A 66 -4.11 -4.19 -13.77
N LEU A 67 -4.69 -4.07 -12.57
CA LEU A 67 -5.63 -3.01 -12.23
C LEU A 67 -4.95 -1.64 -12.10
N ASP A 68 -3.74 -1.57 -11.55
CA ASP A 68 -2.97 -0.32 -11.49
C ASP A 68 -2.45 0.09 -12.88
N ARG A 69 -1.98 -0.84 -13.72
CA ARG A 69 -1.59 -0.54 -15.11
C ARG A 69 -2.77 0.01 -15.93
N ARG A 70 -3.97 -0.54 -15.74
CA ARG A 70 -5.20 -0.05 -16.36
C ARG A 70 -5.63 1.34 -15.86
N ARG A 71 -5.18 1.76 -14.67
CA ARG A 71 -5.38 3.14 -14.19
C ARG A 71 -4.43 4.13 -14.84
N ASP A 72 -3.20 3.72 -15.13
CA ASP A 72 -2.22 4.58 -15.81
C ASP A 72 -2.55 4.78 -17.31
N ASP A 73 -3.18 3.81 -17.97
CA ASP A 73 -3.61 3.93 -19.38
C ASP A 73 -4.81 4.90 -19.58
N GLY A 74 -5.38 5.44 -18.50
CA GLY A 74 -6.56 6.31 -18.54
C GLY A 74 -6.34 7.75 -18.08
N SER A 75 -5.13 8.15 -17.69
CA SER A 75 -4.91 9.52 -17.17
C SER A 75 -3.46 9.99 -17.31
N ALA A 76 -3.18 10.74 -18.38
CA ALA A 76 -2.11 11.73 -18.39
C ALA A 76 -2.72 13.14 -18.52
N PRO A 77 -2.09 14.22 -18.04
CA PRO A 77 -1.23 14.38 -16.87
C PRO A 77 -1.75 15.51 -15.96
N GLU A 78 -1.97 15.28 -14.67
CA GLU A 78 -2.19 16.41 -13.75
C GLU A 78 -0.86 16.95 -13.23
N ARG A 79 -0.52 18.11 -13.79
CA ARG A 79 0.26 19.17 -13.15
C ARG A 79 -0.20 19.35 -11.71
N GLY A 80 0.75 19.59 -10.81
CA GLY A 80 0.49 20.40 -9.63
C GLY A 80 0.61 19.69 -8.29
N PHE A 81 1.80 19.17 -7.99
CA PHE A 81 2.32 19.32 -6.64
C PHE A 81 3.69 19.98 -6.74
N ALA A 82 3.65 21.31 -6.83
CA ALA A 82 4.81 22.15 -6.58
C ALA A 82 5.37 21.75 -5.20
N ALA A 83 6.53 21.10 -5.21
CA ALA A 83 7.35 20.95 -4.04
C ALA A 83 7.69 22.37 -3.54
N ALA A 84 7.01 22.78 -2.48
CA ALA A 84 7.37 23.94 -1.71
C ALA A 84 8.86 23.82 -1.35
N ARG A 85 9.67 24.76 -1.83
CA ARG A 85 11.06 24.94 -1.42
C ARG A 85 11.10 25.29 0.06
N PRO A 86 11.83 24.56 0.92
CA PRO A 86 12.29 25.11 2.17
C PRO A 86 13.63 25.84 1.93
N GLY A 87 13.76 27.01 2.55
CA GLY A 87 14.75 28.02 2.23
C GLY A 87 16.20 27.71 2.60
N ALA A 88 17.07 28.59 2.11
CA ALA A 88 18.36 28.92 2.71
C ALA A 88 18.59 30.41 2.45
N GLU A 89 18.26 31.21 3.46
CA GLU A 89 18.65 32.61 3.56
C GLU A 89 20.17 32.72 3.79
N ARG A 90 20.75 33.78 3.21
CA ARG A 90 21.92 34.54 3.66
C ARG A 90 23.26 33.81 3.77
N GLU A 91 24.17 34.15 2.85
CA GLU A 91 25.50 34.63 3.28
C GLU A 91 26.05 35.65 2.27
N ALA A 92 26.35 36.84 2.79
CA ALA A 92 26.94 37.95 2.07
C ALA A 92 28.47 37.88 2.22
N ARG A 93 29.20 37.99 1.11
CA ARG A 93 30.56 38.55 1.03
C ARG A 93 30.74 39.23 -0.31
#